data_AF-S8E5D7-F1
#
_entry.id   AF-S8E5D7-F1
#
_cell.length_a   1.000
_cell.length_b   1.000
_cell.length_c   1.000
_cell.angle_alpha   90.00
_cell.angle_beta   90.00
_cell.angle_gamma   90.00
#
_symmetry.space_group_name_H-M   'P 1'
#
loop_
_entity.id
_entity.type
_entity.pdbx_description
1 polymer ?
#
loop_
_entity_poly.entity_id
_entity_poly.type
_entity_poly.pdbx_seq_one_letter_code
_entity_poly.pdbx_strand_id
1 'polypeptide(L)'
;EEEPLGIPSDFSLSERKTLGLEALAVFERRIRNGCAFDLLTAVKESLNHQGAFLAEKQRHARGQKDNTRSQKLVTNAAARTRVLAGLYNYNRDRLLHLSEGIATDILRPINIETDLKSKNWRKPREQGDSREEQAWIWTVVPPWTTSAEADAWQLEVDRVQWFRARADLARVNEEINKLHAEFKRLVLGFSNMSRAWQACAMNPLLSVGARAYALKKGDMFATLSKQSASVFA
;
A
#
# COMPACT_ATOMS: atom_id res chain seq x y z
N GLU A 1 25.54 26.93 19.55
CA GLU A 1 24.62 27.99 19.10
C GLU A 1 23.21 27.56 19.46
N GLU A 2 22.80 27.77 20.71
CA GLU A 2 21.42 27.53 21.18
C GLU A 2 20.92 28.79 21.88
N GLU A 3 21.12 29.94 21.24
CA GLU A 3 20.53 31.18 21.72
C GLU A 3 19.09 31.26 21.18
N PRO A 4 18.07 31.29 22.06
CA PRO A 4 16.69 31.30 21.61
C PRO A 4 16.42 32.58 20.81
N LEU A 5 16.04 32.43 19.54
CA LEU A 5 15.84 33.53 18.59
C LEU A 5 14.72 34.53 19.00
N GLY A 6 13.91 34.22 20.02
CA GLY A 6 12.89 35.12 20.55
C GLY A 6 11.86 35.52 19.50
N ILE A 7 11.24 34.54 18.83
CA ILE A 7 10.24 34.81 17.79
C ILE A 7 8.87 35.10 18.40
N PRO A 8 7.96 35.83 17.73
CA PRO A 8 6.66 36.20 18.30
C PRO A 8 5.83 35.03 18.88
N SER A 9 5.96 33.82 18.31
CA SER A 9 5.33 32.59 18.83
C SER A 9 5.87 32.05 20.17
N ASP A 10 6.99 32.59 20.66
CA ASP A 10 7.53 32.28 21.99
C ASP A 10 6.92 33.15 23.10
N PHE A 11 6.24 34.24 22.74
CA PHE A 11 5.65 35.17 23.68
C PHE A 11 4.13 35.01 23.78
N SER A 12 3.59 35.20 24.98
CA SER A 12 2.16 35.33 25.20
C SER A 12 1.60 36.56 24.49
N LEU A 13 0.28 36.61 24.31
CA LEU A 13 -0.37 37.76 23.68
C LEU A 13 -0.08 39.07 24.42
N SER A 14 -0.20 39.07 25.75
CA SER A 14 0.08 40.24 26.59
C SER A 14 1.52 40.73 26.45
N GLU A 15 2.48 39.81 26.34
CA GLU A 15 3.89 40.15 26.11
C GLU A 15 4.10 40.68 24.69
N ARG A 16 3.46 40.08 23.67
CA ARG A 16 3.51 40.59 22.29
C ARG A 16 2.97 42.01 22.18
N LYS A 17 1.90 42.34 22.92
CA LYS A 17 1.37 43.71 22.97
C LYS A 17 2.36 44.66 23.64
N THR A 18 2.87 44.27 24.80
CA THR A 18 3.85 45.07 25.57
C THR A 18 5.14 45.33 24.78
N LEU A 19 5.60 44.33 24.03
CA LEU A 19 6.82 44.38 23.21
C LEU A 19 6.60 44.94 21.79
N GLY A 20 5.36 45.27 21.41
CA GLY A 20 5.03 45.78 20.07
C GLY A 20 5.21 44.78 18.92
N LEU A 21 5.13 43.47 19.20
CA LEU A 21 5.40 42.39 18.24
C LEU A 21 4.18 41.95 17.42
N GLU A 22 3.04 42.65 17.53
CA GLU A 22 1.77 42.25 16.90
C GLU A 22 1.88 42.13 15.37
N ALA A 23 2.49 43.12 14.70
CA ALA A 23 2.68 43.09 13.25
C ALA A 23 3.57 41.92 12.80
N LEU A 24 4.63 41.63 13.56
CA LEU A 24 5.53 40.51 13.29
C LEU A 24 4.84 39.17 13.51
N ALA A 25 3.97 39.06 14.52
CA ALA A 25 3.16 37.86 14.76
C ALA A 25 2.25 37.52 13.58
N VAL A 26 1.70 38.53 12.88
CA VAL A 26 0.90 38.33 11.66
C VAL A 26 1.74 37.74 10.53
N PHE A 27 2.96 38.25 10.31
CA PHE A 27 3.86 37.72 9.29
C PHE A 27 4.35 36.31 9.63
N GLU A 28 4.74 36.07 10.89
CA GLU A 28 5.14 34.74 11.35
C GLU A 28 4.01 33.73 11.15
N ARG A 29 2.76 34.10 11.49
CA ARG A 29 1.60 33.23 11.27
C ARG A 29 1.43 32.85 9.80
N ARG A 30 1.60 33.80 8.87
CA ARG A 30 1.52 33.52 7.42
C ARG A 30 2.61 32.56 6.96
N ILE A 31 3.85 32.78 7.39
CA ILE A 31 4.98 31.92 7.04
C ILE A 31 4.75 30.51 7.60
N ARG A 32 4.36 30.39 8.87
CA ARG A 32 4.10 29.11 9.50
C ARG A 32 2.95 28.36 8.83
N ASN A 33 1.90 29.06 8.39
CA ASN A 33 0.81 28.44 7.65
C ASN A 33 1.33 27.77 6.35
N GLY A 34 2.14 28.50 5.57
CA GLY A 34 2.83 27.93 4.40
C GLY A 34 3.68 26.71 4.76
N CYS A 35 4.55 26.87 5.76
CA CYS A 35 5.42 25.80 6.23
C CYS A 35 4.63 24.56 6.71
N ALA A 36 3.43 24.71 7.27
CA ALA A 36 2.62 23.58 7.70
C ALA A 36 2.20 22.69 6.53
N PHE A 37 1.81 23.28 5.39
CA PHE A 37 1.49 22.52 4.18
C PHE A 37 2.74 21.95 3.49
N ASP A 38 3.86 22.67 3.51
CA ASP A 38 5.13 22.14 2.99
C ASP A 38 5.59 20.93 3.81
N LEU A 39 5.50 21.01 5.14
CA LEU A 39 5.81 19.91 6.05
C LEU A 39 4.85 18.74 5.86
N LEU A 40 3.55 18.99 5.66
CA LEU A 40 2.59 17.92 5.31
C LEU A 40 2.97 17.23 4.01
N THR A 41 3.36 17.99 2.99
CA THR A 41 3.81 17.43 1.70
C THR A 41 5.07 16.58 1.89
N ALA A 42 6.05 17.09 2.64
CA ALA A 42 7.26 16.35 2.97
C ALA A 42 6.97 15.06 3.76
N VAL A 43 5.99 15.07 4.68
CA VAL A 43 5.54 13.86 5.39
C VAL A 43 4.92 12.85 4.41
N LYS A 44 4.04 13.29 3.51
CA LYS A 44 3.43 12.42 2.48
C LYS A 44 4.48 11.78 1.59
N GLU A 45 5.46 12.56 1.11
CA GLU A 45 6.56 12.08 0.28
C GLU A 45 7.46 11.08 1.04
N SER A 46 7.83 11.39 2.28
CA SER A 46 8.63 10.51 3.11
C SER A 46 7.91 9.18 3.41
N LEU A 47 6.59 9.22 3.65
CA LEU A 47 5.75 8.03 3.81
C LEU A 47 5.69 7.18 2.54
N ASN A 48 5.62 7.80 1.37
CA ASN A 48 5.67 7.11 0.09
C ASN A 48 7.03 6.43 -0.14
N HIS A 49 8.14 7.12 0.18
CA HIS A 49 9.49 6.53 0.11
C HIS A 49 9.66 5.36 1.08
N GLN A 50 9.18 5.49 2.33
CA GLN A 50 9.18 4.40 3.29
C GLN A 50 8.39 3.19 2.78
N GLY A 51 7.20 3.42 2.21
CA GLY A 51 6.37 2.37 1.60
C GLY A 51 7.06 1.67 0.43
N ALA A 52 7.76 2.43 -0.42
CA ALA A 52 8.54 1.89 -1.52
C ALA A 52 9.69 0.99 -1.04
N PHE A 53 10.47 1.41 -0.04
CA PHE A 53 11.53 0.58 0.55
C PHE A 53 11.00 -0.69 1.20
N LEU A 54 9.83 -0.63 1.86
CA LEU A 54 9.18 -1.81 2.41
C LEU A 54 8.80 -2.81 1.31
N ALA A 55 8.21 -2.33 0.21
CA ALA A 55 7.85 -3.17 -0.93
C ALA A 55 9.09 -3.77 -1.61
N GLU A 56 10.16 -2.99 -1.77
CA GLU A 56 11.43 -3.46 -2.33
C GLU A 56 12.07 -4.53 -1.45
N LYS A 57 12.10 -4.32 -0.13
CA LYS A 57 12.58 -5.30 0.85
C LYS A 57 11.82 -6.62 0.71
N GLN A 58 10.49 -6.58 0.74
CA GLN A 58 9.66 -7.78 0.62
C GLN A 58 9.95 -8.54 -0.68
N ARG A 59 10.08 -7.81 -1.80
CA ARG A 59 10.30 -8.40 -3.11
C ARG A 59 11.70 -8.98 -3.29
N HIS A 60 12.74 -8.28 -2.85
CA HIS A 60 14.12 -8.57 -3.28
C HIS A 60 15.07 -9.00 -2.16
N ALA A 61 14.84 -8.63 -0.90
CA ALA A 61 15.77 -8.99 0.16
C ALA A 61 15.69 -10.49 0.46
N ARG A 62 16.80 -11.22 0.27
CA ARG A 62 16.93 -12.65 0.55
C ARG A 62 18.19 -12.89 1.39
N GLY A 63 18.10 -13.79 2.37
CA GLY A 63 19.20 -14.04 3.31
C GLY A 63 19.43 -12.89 4.32
N GLN A 64 20.34 -13.11 5.27
CA GLN A 64 20.52 -12.23 6.43
C GLN A 64 21.13 -10.86 6.08
N LYS A 65 22.16 -10.83 5.22
CA LYS A 65 22.88 -9.60 4.85
C LYS A 65 21.98 -8.59 4.14
N ASP A 66 21.25 -9.02 3.11
CA ASP A 66 20.39 -8.14 2.32
C ASP A 66 19.16 -7.68 3.11
N ASN A 67 18.62 -8.56 3.97
CA ASN A 67 17.58 -8.17 4.91
C ASN A 67 18.06 -7.09 5.88
N THR A 68 19.29 -7.20 6.39
CA THR A 68 19.85 -6.22 7.33
C THR A 68 20.06 -4.87 6.64
N ARG A 69 20.62 -4.86 5.42
CA ARG A 69 20.80 -3.63 4.63
C ARG A 69 19.46 -2.95 4.30
N SER A 70 18.50 -3.73 3.81
CA SER A 70 17.18 -3.22 3.45
C SER A 70 16.41 -2.74 4.68
N GLN A 71 16.53 -3.45 5.81
CA GLN A 71 15.94 -3.01 7.07
C GLN A 71 16.52 -1.67 7.54
N LYS A 72 17.83 -1.45 7.40
CA LYS A 72 18.44 -0.14 7.72
C LYS A 72 17.83 0.99 6.89
N LEU A 73 17.63 0.79 5.58
CA LEU A 73 16.99 1.80 4.72
C LEU A 73 15.56 2.12 5.16
N VAL A 74 14.77 1.08 5.44
CA VAL A 74 13.39 1.23 5.97
C VAL A 74 13.38 1.97 7.30
N THR A 75 14.26 1.60 8.24
CA THR A 75 14.35 2.26 9.55
C THR A 75 14.75 3.72 9.41
N ASN A 76 15.71 4.04 8.53
CA ASN A 76 16.14 5.42 8.28
C ASN A 76 15.01 6.27 7.67
N ALA A 77 14.28 5.72 6.69
CA ALA A 77 13.12 6.39 6.10
C ALA A 77 12.00 6.61 7.14
N ALA A 78 11.75 5.62 8.01
CA ALA A 78 10.78 5.75 9.08
C ALA A 78 11.18 6.77 10.15
N ALA A 79 12.48 6.84 10.50
CA ALA A 79 13.00 7.86 11.40
C ALA A 79 12.84 9.26 10.80
N ARG A 80 13.17 9.45 9.53
CA ARG A 80 12.98 10.72 8.81
C ARG A 80 11.52 11.16 8.80
N THR A 81 10.60 10.23 8.54
CA THR A 81 9.16 10.51 8.57
C THR A 81 8.68 10.97 9.94
N ARG A 82 9.15 10.32 11.02
CA ARG A 82 8.82 10.74 12.39
C ARG A 82 9.35 12.13 12.73
N VAL A 83 10.57 12.45 12.30
CA VAL A 83 11.15 13.79 12.48
C VAL A 83 10.31 14.85 11.76
N LEU A 84 9.92 14.61 10.51
CA LEU A 84 9.07 15.53 9.76
C LEU A 84 7.69 15.71 10.39
N ALA A 85 7.09 14.62 10.88
CA ALA A 85 5.81 14.67 11.61
C ALA A 85 5.93 15.46 12.93
N GLY A 86 7.05 15.29 13.65
CA GLY A 86 7.35 16.06 14.85
C GLY A 86 7.52 17.56 14.55
N LEU A 87 8.24 17.92 13.49
CA LEU A 87 8.40 19.30 13.03
C LEU A 87 7.06 19.93 12.64
N TYR A 88 6.19 19.16 11.98
CA TYR A 88 4.83 19.59 11.66
C TYR A 88 4.02 19.88 12.93
N ASN A 89 3.99 18.95 13.88
CA ASN A 89 3.26 19.13 15.14
C ASN A 89 3.79 20.34 15.92
N TYR A 90 5.12 20.49 16.00
CA TYR A 90 5.75 21.67 16.59
C TYR A 90 5.33 22.97 15.90
N ASN A 91 5.36 23.01 14.56
CA ASN A 91 4.95 24.19 13.80
C ASN A 91 3.47 24.53 14.04
N ARG A 92 2.61 23.51 14.09
CA ARG A 92 1.18 23.62 14.38
C ARG A 92 0.92 24.17 15.79
N ASP A 93 1.65 23.72 16.79
CA ASP A 93 1.50 24.22 18.16
C ASP A 93 1.86 25.71 18.24
N ARG A 94 2.91 26.13 17.52
CA ARG A 94 3.24 27.57 17.39
C ARG A 94 2.17 28.37 16.64
N LEU A 95 1.54 27.79 15.61
CA LEU A 95 0.39 28.41 14.96
C LEU A 95 -0.78 28.60 15.93
N LEU A 96 -1.05 27.62 16.79
CA LEU A 96 -2.10 27.73 17.83
C LEU A 96 -1.79 28.84 18.84
N HIS A 97 -0.53 28.96 19.27
CA HIS A 97 -0.10 30.05 20.14
C HIS A 97 -0.28 31.42 19.49
N LEU A 98 -0.05 31.55 18.19
CA LEU A 98 -0.24 32.79 17.44
C LEU A 98 -1.71 33.13 17.19
N SER A 99 -2.60 32.14 17.14
CA SER A 99 -4.02 32.30 16.79
C SER A 99 -4.97 32.34 17.99
N GLU A 100 -4.46 32.42 19.22
CA GLU A 100 -5.26 32.47 20.46
C GLU A 100 -6.22 31.28 20.61
N GLY A 101 -5.89 30.12 20.03
CA GLY A 101 -6.75 28.93 20.12
C GLY A 101 -8.04 28.98 19.30
N ILE A 102 -8.24 29.97 18.41
CA ILE A 102 -9.33 29.95 17.43
C ILE A 102 -9.04 28.83 16.40
N ALA A 103 -9.53 27.64 16.71
CA ALA A 103 -9.15 26.38 16.06
C ALA A 103 -9.81 26.14 14.69
N THR A 104 -10.74 27.00 14.27
CA THR A 104 -11.63 26.71 13.13
C THR A 104 -10.92 26.58 11.79
N ASP A 105 -9.68 27.08 11.69
CA ASP A 105 -8.91 27.14 10.44
C ASP A 105 -7.55 26.43 10.54
N ILE A 106 -7.32 25.66 11.61
CA ILE A 106 -6.00 25.11 11.93
C ILE A 106 -5.99 23.62 11.64
N LEU A 107 -5.03 23.20 10.83
CA LEU A 107 -4.78 21.81 10.46
C LEU A 107 -4.78 20.87 11.68
N ARG A 108 -5.12 19.59 11.51
CA ARG A 108 -5.18 18.62 12.61
C ARG A 108 -3.77 18.22 13.09
N PRO A 109 -3.57 17.80 14.34
CA PRO A 109 -2.28 17.23 14.76
C PRO A 109 -2.08 15.85 14.11
N ILE A 110 -0.84 15.50 13.79
CA ILE A 110 -0.49 14.17 13.30
C ILE A 110 -0.25 13.26 14.50
N ASN A 111 -1.02 12.17 14.61
CA ASN A 111 -0.70 11.11 15.55
C ASN A 111 0.42 10.23 14.96
N ILE A 112 1.58 10.25 15.62
CA ILE A 112 2.80 9.57 15.16
C ILE A 112 2.60 8.05 15.06
N GLU A 113 1.71 7.47 15.86
CA GLU A 113 1.48 6.02 15.90
C GLU A 113 0.47 5.56 14.85
N THR A 114 -0.61 6.32 14.65
CA THR A 114 -1.72 5.91 13.79
C THR A 114 -1.63 6.45 12.37
N ASP A 115 -1.22 7.72 12.23
CA ASP A 115 -1.35 8.45 10.96
C ASP A 115 -0.14 8.24 10.04
N LEU A 116 0.98 7.73 10.57
CA LEU A 116 2.21 7.44 9.80
C LEU A 116 2.19 6.08 9.11
N LYS A 117 1.01 5.52 8.87
CA LYS A 117 0.86 4.29 8.10
C LYS A 117 0.94 4.60 6.61
N SER A 118 1.95 4.05 5.95
CA SER A 118 2.10 4.17 4.50
C SER A 118 1.03 3.32 3.81
N LYS A 119 0.29 3.92 2.87
CA LYS A 119 -0.63 3.19 2.01
C LYS A 119 0.18 2.52 0.91
N ASN A 120 0.25 1.18 0.92
CA ASN A 120 0.94 0.47 -0.14
C ASN A 120 0.10 0.47 -1.43
N TRP A 121 0.31 1.49 -2.26
CA TRP A 121 -0.40 1.67 -3.52
C TRP A 121 -0.19 0.57 -4.57
N ARG A 122 0.74 -0.35 -4.32
CA ARG A 122 1.09 -1.46 -5.23
C ARG A 122 0.51 -2.79 -4.78
N LYS A 123 0.02 -2.89 -3.54
CA LYS A 123 -0.64 -4.10 -3.06
C LYS A 123 -2.08 -4.11 -3.61
N PRO A 124 -2.53 -5.19 -4.26
CA PRO A 124 -3.94 -5.36 -4.57
C PRO A 124 -4.78 -5.24 -3.30
N ARG A 125 -5.98 -4.66 -3.40
CA ARG A 125 -6.87 -4.57 -2.25
C ARG A 125 -7.25 -5.97 -1.77
N GLU A 126 -7.10 -6.22 -0.49
CA GLU A 126 -7.52 -7.46 0.17
C GLU A 126 -8.88 -7.27 0.86
N GLN A 127 -9.55 -8.39 1.14
CA GLN A 127 -10.80 -8.37 1.90
C GLN A 127 -10.53 -7.81 3.31
N GLY A 128 -11.10 -6.64 3.61
CA GLY A 128 -10.87 -5.93 4.87
C GLY A 128 -10.30 -4.53 4.68
N ASP A 129 -9.61 -4.27 3.57
CA ASP A 129 -9.00 -2.95 3.28
C ASP A 129 -10.05 -1.83 3.16
N SER A 130 -11.30 -2.17 2.84
CA SER A 130 -12.39 -1.19 2.79
C SER A 130 -12.77 -0.61 4.15
N ARG A 131 -12.35 -1.25 5.25
CA ARG A 131 -12.55 -0.79 6.63
C ARG A 131 -11.41 0.09 7.13
N GLU A 132 -10.28 0.15 6.39
CA GLU A 132 -9.18 1.03 6.75
C GLU A 132 -9.49 2.46 6.32
N GLU A 133 -9.81 3.33 7.28
CA GLU A 133 -9.90 4.76 7.05
C GLU A 133 -8.52 5.32 6.75
N GLN A 134 -8.40 6.02 5.62
CA GLN A 134 -7.16 6.66 5.23
C GLN A 134 -6.86 7.82 6.19
N ALA A 135 -5.60 7.93 6.63
CA ALA A 135 -5.18 9.03 7.50
C ALA A 135 -5.55 10.39 6.88
N TRP A 136 -6.09 11.30 7.69
CA TRP A 136 -6.59 12.61 7.26
C TRP A 136 -5.55 13.43 6.50
N ILE A 137 -4.25 13.22 6.76
CA ILE A 137 -3.15 13.90 6.06
C ILE A 137 -3.29 13.79 4.53
N TRP A 138 -3.85 12.69 4.02
CA TRP A 138 -3.97 12.44 2.58
C TRP A 138 -5.09 13.23 1.90
N THR A 139 -6.07 13.73 2.66
CA THR A 139 -7.19 14.52 2.12
C THR A 139 -6.97 16.02 2.22
N VAL A 140 -5.91 16.46 2.89
CA VAL A 140 -5.59 17.89 3.03
C VAL A 140 -5.04 18.44 1.72
N VAL A 141 -5.69 19.49 1.23
CA VAL A 141 -5.25 20.31 0.10
C VAL A 141 -4.92 21.72 0.60
N PRO A 142 -3.86 22.38 0.11
CA PRO A 142 -3.54 23.75 0.49
C PRO A 142 -4.67 24.75 0.14
N PRO A 143 -4.93 25.78 0.98
CA PRO A 143 -6.00 26.76 0.77
C PRO A 143 -5.82 27.64 -0.47
N TRP A 144 -4.58 27.77 -0.95
CA TRP A 144 -4.27 28.53 -2.16
C TRP A 144 -4.46 27.72 -3.44
N THR A 145 -4.76 26.42 -3.32
CA THR A 145 -5.19 25.61 -4.45
C THR A 145 -6.66 25.92 -4.73
N THR A 146 -7.01 26.19 -5.99
CA THR A 146 -8.41 26.44 -6.35
C THR A 146 -9.24 25.17 -6.11
N SER A 147 -10.51 25.29 -5.68
CA SER A 147 -11.39 24.11 -5.52
C SER A 147 -11.38 23.21 -6.76
N ALA A 148 -11.42 23.82 -7.96
CA ALA A 148 -11.34 23.10 -9.22
C ALA A 148 -10.03 22.32 -9.41
N GLU A 149 -8.89 22.85 -8.95
CA GLU A 149 -7.59 22.17 -9.02
C GLU A 149 -7.50 21.02 -8.01
N ALA A 150 -8.05 21.22 -6.81
CA ALA A 150 -8.15 20.19 -5.77
C ALA A 150 -9.01 19.00 -6.24
N ASP A 151 -10.19 19.29 -6.79
CA ASP A 151 -11.12 18.30 -7.32
C ASP A 151 -10.53 17.56 -8.53
N ALA A 152 -9.87 18.29 -9.43
CA ALA A 152 -9.18 17.68 -10.58
C ALA A 152 -8.06 16.72 -10.14
N TRP A 153 -7.28 17.08 -9.12
CA TRP A 153 -6.24 16.22 -8.58
C TRP A 153 -6.83 14.97 -7.92
N GLN A 154 -7.88 15.12 -7.11
CA GLN A 154 -8.55 14.00 -6.47
C GLN A 154 -9.18 13.04 -7.50
N LEU A 155 -9.81 13.58 -8.54
CA LEU A 155 -10.34 12.79 -9.67
C LEU A 155 -9.25 11.99 -10.38
N GLU A 156 -8.06 12.58 -10.56
CA GLU A 156 -6.93 11.87 -11.19
C GLU A 156 -6.40 10.75 -10.28
N VAL A 157 -6.30 10.98 -8.97
CA VAL A 157 -5.95 9.94 -8.00
C VAL A 157 -6.95 8.78 -8.05
N ASP A 158 -8.25 9.08 -8.02
CA ASP A 158 -9.31 8.06 -8.06
C ASP A 158 -9.33 7.31 -9.39
N ARG A 159 -9.07 8.01 -10.50
CA ARG A 159 -8.92 7.41 -11.83
C ARG A 159 -7.77 6.41 -11.87
N VAL A 160 -6.59 6.77 -11.35
CA VAL A 160 -5.42 5.87 -11.27
C VAL A 160 -5.74 4.66 -10.39
N GLN A 161 -6.41 4.85 -9.24
CA GLN A 161 -6.85 3.75 -8.38
C GLN A 161 -7.80 2.81 -9.11
N TRP A 162 -8.78 3.35 -9.83
CA TRP A 162 -9.74 2.56 -10.59
C TRP A 162 -9.06 1.74 -11.69
N PHE A 163 -8.14 2.33 -12.44
CA PHE A 163 -7.39 1.60 -13.48
C PHE A 163 -6.60 0.42 -12.91
N ARG A 164 -5.95 0.62 -11.74
CA ARG A 164 -5.22 -0.46 -11.06
C ARG A 164 -6.17 -1.57 -10.60
N ALA A 165 -7.25 -1.22 -9.91
CA ALA A 165 -8.25 -2.20 -9.45
C ALA A 165 -8.88 -2.98 -10.61
N ARG A 166 -9.17 -2.30 -11.74
CA ARG A 166 -9.67 -2.94 -12.95
C ARG A 166 -8.65 -3.89 -13.57
N ALA A 167 -7.37 -3.51 -13.62
CA ALA A 167 -6.30 -4.37 -14.13
C ALA A 167 -6.10 -5.61 -13.24
N ASP A 168 -6.19 -5.46 -11.91
CA ASP A 168 -6.13 -6.57 -10.97
C ASP A 168 -7.32 -7.53 -11.16
N LEU A 169 -8.54 -7.01 -11.30
CA LEU A 169 -9.72 -7.83 -11.60
C LEU A 169 -9.56 -8.59 -12.91
N ALA A 170 -9.03 -7.94 -13.95
CA ALA A 170 -8.76 -8.60 -15.24
C ALA A 170 -7.74 -9.74 -15.08
N ARG A 171 -6.65 -9.54 -14.33
CA ARG A 171 -5.66 -10.58 -14.03
C ARG A 171 -6.26 -11.74 -13.22
N VAL A 172 -7.04 -11.45 -12.18
CA VAL A 172 -7.70 -12.50 -11.39
C VAL A 172 -8.65 -13.33 -12.25
N ASN A 173 -9.43 -12.70 -13.11
CA ASN A 173 -10.28 -13.41 -14.06
C ASN A 173 -9.47 -14.27 -15.03
N GLU A 174 -8.32 -13.79 -15.49
CA GLU A 174 -7.40 -14.58 -16.32
C GLU A 174 -6.92 -15.84 -15.57
N GLU A 175 -6.49 -15.70 -14.31
CA GLU A 175 -6.03 -16.83 -13.48
C GLU A 175 -7.16 -17.84 -13.20
N ILE A 176 -8.39 -17.38 -12.94
CA ILE A 176 -9.57 -18.25 -12.80
C ILE A 176 -9.80 -19.03 -14.10
N ASN A 177 -9.75 -18.34 -15.24
CA ASN A 177 -9.95 -18.98 -16.55
C ASN A 177 -8.85 -20.00 -16.87
N LYS A 178 -7.58 -19.68 -16.54
CA LYS A 178 -6.46 -20.64 -16.66
C LYS A 178 -6.71 -21.86 -15.80
N LEU A 179 -7.06 -21.67 -14.53
CA LEU A 179 -7.32 -22.77 -13.60
C LEU A 179 -8.46 -23.67 -14.10
N HIS A 180 -9.58 -23.10 -14.57
CA HIS A 180 -10.66 -23.86 -15.20
C HIS A 180 -10.18 -24.64 -16.43
N ALA A 181 -9.34 -24.04 -17.29
CA ALA A 181 -8.80 -24.71 -18.45
C ALA A 181 -7.83 -25.85 -18.08
N GLU A 182 -7.00 -25.64 -17.06
CA GLU A 182 -6.08 -26.65 -16.51
C GLU A 182 -6.84 -27.84 -15.93
N PHE A 183 -7.89 -27.62 -15.14
CA PHE A 183 -8.74 -28.70 -14.63
C PHE A 183 -9.39 -29.51 -15.75
N LYS A 184 -9.97 -28.85 -16.76
CA LYS A 184 -10.55 -29.54 -17.92
C LYS A 184 -9.49 -30.37 -18.67
N ARG A 185 -8.29 -29.80 -18.88
CA ARG A 185 -7.17 -30.51 -19.52
C ARG A 185 -6.67 -31.68 -18.68
N LEU A 186 -6.65 -31.56 -17.36
CA LEU A 186 -6.26 -32.64 -16.44
C LEU A 186 -7.19 -33.85 -16.57
N VAL A 187 -8.51 -33.62 -16.50
CA VAL A 187 -9.53 -34.67 -16.64
C VAL A 187 -9.42 -35.35 -18.01
N LEU A 188 -9.33 -34.56 -19.09
CA LEU A 188 -9.13 -35.09 -20.44
C LEU A 188 -7.81 -35.84 -20.59
N GLY A 189 -6.73 -35.33 -19.98
CA GLY A 189 -5.42 -35.95 -19.97
C GLY A 189 -5.43 -37.33 -19.32
N PHE A 190 -6.04 -37.45 -18.14
CA PHE A 190 -6.21 -38.74 -17.47
C PHE A 190 -7.10 -39.70 -18.26
N SER A 191 -8.21 -39.21 -18.82
CA SER A 191 -9.07 -40.02 -19.69
C SER A 191 -8.34 -40.54 -20.94
N ASN A 192 -7.55 -39.68 -21.58
CA ASN A 192 -6.72 -40.04 -22.74
C ASN A 192 -5.64 -41.05 -22.35
N MET A 193 -4.98 -40.86 -21.21
CA MET A 193 -3.95 -41.76 -20.71
C MET A 193 -4.53 -43.13 -20.37
N SER A 194 -5.71 -43.17 -19.74
CA SER A 194 -6.45 -44.41 -19.48
C SER A 194 -6.72 -45.18 -20.77
N ARG A 195 -7.26 -44.49 -21.80
CA ARG A 195 -7.50 -45.08 -23.13
C ARG A 195 -6.22 -45.57 -23.79
N ALA A 196 -5.12 -44.82 -23.71
CA ALA A 196 -3.84 -45.21 -24.29
C ALA A 196 -3.30 -46.50 -23.64
N TRP A 197 -3.33 -46.59 -22.30
CA TRP A 197 -2.91 -47.80 -21.59
C TRP A 197 -3.81 -49.01 -21.89
N GLN A 198 -5.12 -48.80 -22.00
CA GLN A 198 -6.06 -49.85 -22.42
C GLN A 198 -5.75 -50.33 -23.84
N ALA A 199 -5.47 -49.42 -24.77
CA ALA A 199 -5.08 -49.75 -26.14
C ALA A 199 -3.76 -50.55 -26.17
N CYS A 200 -2.75 -50.15 -25.38
CA CYS A 200 -1.51 -50.90 -25.22
C CYS A 200 -1.77 -52.33 -24.72
N ALA A 201 -2.72 -52.52 -23.80
CA ALA A 201 -3.06 -53.85 -23.28
C ALA A 201 -3.70 -54.78 -24.33
N MET A 202 -4.25 -54.23 -25.42
CA MET A 202 -4.84 -55.01 -26.52
C MET A 202 -3.80 -55.56 -27.50
N ASN A 203 -2.55 -55.13 -27.43
CA ASN A 203 -1.52 -55.60 -28.35
C ASN A 203 -1.17 -57.08 -28.05
N PRO A 204 -1.33 -57.98 -29.03
CA PRO A 204 -1.18 -59.43 -28.84
C PRO A 204 0.26 -59.85 -28.54
N LEU A 205 1.26 -59.01 -28.85
CA LEU A 205 2.68 -59.30 -28.64
C LEU A 205 3.14 -59.11 -27.18
N LEU A 206 2.31 -58.56 -26.29
CA LEU A 206 2.68 -58.36 -24.89
C LEU A 206 2.55 -59.63 -24.05
N SER A 207 3.51 -59.81 -23.15
CA SER A 207 3.46 -60.83 -22.10
C SER A 207 2.27 -60.60 -21.16
N VAL A 208 1.84 -61.67 -20.50
CA VAL A 208 0.71 -61.65 -19.54
C VAL A 208 0.94 -60.62 -18.42
N GLY A 209 2.16 -60.55 -17.88
CA GLY A 209 2.51 -59.58 -16.83
C GLY A 209 2.49 -58.13 -17.32
N ALA A 210 3.00 -57.86 -18.52
CA ALA A 210 3.00 -56.52 -19.10
C ALA A 210 1.57 -56.05 -19.44
N ARG A 211 0.72 -56.98 -19.90
CA ARG A 211 -0.72 -56.72 -20.12
C ARG A 211 -1.45 -56.38 -18.82
N ALA A 212 -1.22 -57.16 -17.75
CA ALA A 212 -1.82 -56.88 -16.44
C ALA A 212 -1.38 -55.51 -15.89
N TYR A 213 -0.11 -55.14 -16.08
CA TYR A 213 0.39 -53.82 -15.70
C TYR A 213 -0.27 -52.69 -16.50
N ALA A 214 -0.40 -52.85 -17.82
CA ALA A 214 -1.06 -51.86 -18.68
C ALA A 214 -2.53 -51.64 -18.27
N LEU A 215 -3.28 -52.72 -17.99
CA LEU A 215 -4.65 -52.62 -17.48
C LEU A 215 -4.71 -51.91 -16.12
N LYS A 216 -3.81 -52.24 -15.19
CA LYS A 216 -3.71 -51.56 -13.89
C LYS A 216 -3.47 -50.06 -14.05
N LYS A 217 -2.59 -49.65 -14.98
CA LYS A 217 -2.35 -48.23 -15.28
C LYS A 217 -3.55 -47.56 -15.92
N GLY A 218 -4.23 -48.25 -16.84
CA GLY A 218 -5.49 -47.79 -17.42
C GLY A 218 -6.55 -47.47 -16.36
N ASP A 219 -6.74 -48.38 -15.41
CA ASP A 219 -7.70 -48.23 -14.31
C ASP A 219 -7.30 -47.12 -13.31
N MET A 220 -6.00 -47.03 -12.98
CA MET A 220 -5.46 -45.95 -12.15
C MET A 220 -5.79 -44.56 -12.74
N PHE A 221 -5.53 -44.36 -14.04
CA PHE A 221 -5.83 -43.08 -14.70
C PHE A 221 -7.34 -42.84 -14.85
N ALA A 222 -8.16 -43.89 -15.03
CA ALA A 222 -9.61 -43.76 -15.02
C ALA A 222 -10.13 -43.27 -13.65
N THR A 223 -9.57 -43.81 -12.57
CA THR A 223 -9.90 -43.41 -11.19
C THR A 223 -9.50 -41.96 -10.92
N LEU A 224 -8.28 -41.57 -11.31
CA LEU A 224 -7.82 -40.17 -11.19
C LEU A 224 -8.73 -39.21 -11.98
N SER A 225 -9.14 -39.58 -13.19
CA SER A 225 -10.07 -38.76 -13.99
C SER A 225 -11.41 -38.56 -13.28
N LYS A 226 -11.97 -39.60 -12.66
CA LYS A 226 -13.25 -39.52 -11.92
C LYS A 226 -13.11 -38.65 -10.67
N GLN A 227 -12.03 -38.83 -9.90
CA GLN A 227 -11.76 -38.03 -8.71
C GLN A 227 -11.55 -36.55 -9.05
N SER A 228 -10.79 -36.25 -10.10
CA SER A 228 -10.60 -34.86 -10.54
C SER A 228 -11.91 -34.23 -11.03
N ALA A 229 -12.77 -34.99 -11.71
CA ALA A 229 -14.08 -34.50 -12.14
C ALA A 229 -15.03 -34.24 -10.96
N SER A 230 -15.03 -35.09 -9.93
CA SER A 230 -15.90 -34.92 -8.76
C SER A 230 -15.52 -33.75 -7.86
N VAL A 231 -14.24 -33.36 -7.83
CA VAL A 231 -13.77 -32.19 -7.06
C VAL A 231 -14.13 -30.87 -7.76
N PHE A 232 -14.38 -30.92 -9.07
CA PHE A 232 -14.64 -29.74 -9.90
C PHE A 232 -16.13 -29.47 -10.18
N ALA A 233 -17.00 -30.46 -9.95
CA ALA A 233 -18.46 -30.35 -10.13
C ALA A 233 -19.13 -29.64 -8.95
#